data_AF-A0A382Q0T3-F1
#
_entry.id   AF-A0A382Q0T3-F1
#
_cell.length_a   1.000
_cell.length_b   1.000
_cell.length_c   1.000
_cell.angle_alpha   90.00
_cell.angle_beta   90.00
_cell.angle_gamma   90.00
#
_symmetry.space_group_name_H-M   'P 1'
#
loop_
_entity.id
_entity.type
_entity.pdbx_description
1 polymer ?
#
loop_
_entity_poly.entity_id
_entity_poly.type
_entity_poly.pdbx_seq_one_letter_code
_entity_poly.pdbx_strand_id
1 'polypeptide(L)'
;MDNDELSSVLKRNKLKNDILWTLPILLQVDKNIVKTLPKKGQVLLKRKNDENPFALLEIKKIEKIKDIKKTAVLWFGTSDLKHPGVNKFLSR
;
A
#
# COMPACT_ATOMS: atom_id res chain seq x y z
N MET A 1 5.81 0.81 -1.98
CA MET A 1 6.62 -0.27 -1.39
C MET A 1 6.14 -1.60 -1.92
N ASP A 2 7.04 -2.55 -2.12
CA ASP A 2 6.67 -3.95 -2.44
C ASP A 2 6.33 -4.74 -1.15
N ASN A 3 5.86 -5.99 -1.30
CA ASN A 3 5.49 -6.83 -0.14
C ASN A 3 6.64 -7.11 0.83
N ASP A 4 7.86 -7.23 0.32
CA ASP A 4 9.03 -7.54 1.13
C ASP A 4 9.50 -6.30 1.91
N GLU A 5 9.46 -5.12 1.28
CA GLU A 5 9.69 -3.82 1.94
C GLU A 5 8.66 -3.59 3.03
N LEU A 6 7.38 -3.86 2.73
CA LEU A 6 6.31 -3.82 3.73
C LEU A 6 6.63 -4.74 4.91
N SER A 7 7.06 -5.98 4.66
CA SER A 7 7.43 -6.91 5.74
C SER A 7 8.63 -6.42 6.55
N SER A 8 9.64 -5.85 5.89
CA SER A 8 10.83 -5.31 6.54
C SER A 8 10.47 -4.13 7.44
N VAL A 9 9.68 -3.19 6.95
CA VAL A 9 9.22 -2.02 7.73
C VAL A 9 8.42 -2.48 8.95
N LEU A 10 7.43 -3.36 8.77
CA LEU A 10 6.56 -3.82 9.85
C LEU A 10 7.29 -4.63 10.94
N LYS A 11 8.37 -5.35 10.59
CA LYS A 11 9.07 -6.23 11.54
C LYS A 11 10.33 -5.62 12.11
N ARG A 12 11.01 -4.74 11.35
CA ARG A 12 12.35 -4.25 11.67
C ARG A 12 12.43 -2.73 11.75
N ASN A 13 11.37 -2.00 11.43
CA ASN A 13 11.38 -0.54 11.31
C ASN A 13 12.49 -0.02 10.38
N LYS A 14 12.77 -0.79 9.32
CA LYS A 14 13.82 -0.50 8.34
C LYS A 14 13.36 -0.87 6.94
N LEU A 15 13.80 -0.11 5.95
CA LEU A 15 13.80 -0.52 4.55
C LEU A 15 14.75 -1.70 4.32
N LYS A 16 14.72 -2.29 3.12
CA LYS A 16 15.60 -3.42 2.76
C LYS A 16 17.10 -3.06 2.84
N ASN A 17 17.44 -1.79 2.65
CA ASN A 17 18.80 -1.25 2.72
C ASN A 17 19.18 -0.70 4.11
N ASP A 18 18.51 -1.17 5.16
CA ASP A 18 18.74 -0.83 6.57
C ASP A 18 18.51 0.63 6.98
N ILE A 19 18.03 1.48 6.05
CA ILE A 19 17.56 2.83 6.37
C ILE A 19 16.36 2.74 7.33
N LEU A 20 16.40 3.50 8.43
CA LEU A 20 15.31 3.58 9.40
C LEU A 20 14.03 4.09 8.73
N TRP A 21 12.96 3.31 8.89
CA TRP A 21 11.66 3.62 8.33
C TRP A 21 10.57 2.86 9.09
N THR A 22 9.75 3.59 9.85
CA THR A 22 8.82 3.00 10.84
C THR A 22 7.38 2.88 10.32
N LEU A 23 7.05 3.52 9.19
CA LEU A 23 5.68 3.60 8.69
C LEU A 23 5.58 3.21 7.22
N PRO A 24 4.88 2.11 6.87
CA PRO A 24 4.69 1.74 5.48
C PRO A 24 3.98 2.82 4.64
N ILE A 25 4.41 2.98 3.39
CA ILE A 25 3.73 3.80 2.37
C ILE A 25 3.21 2.89 1.26
N LEU A 26 1.90 2.75 1.20
CA LEU A 26 1.19 1.89 0.25
C LEU A 26 0.21 2.70 -0.60
N LEU A 27 0.15 2.37 -1.89
CA LEU A 27 -0.92 2.82 -2.78
C LEU A 27 -1.89 1.64 -2.99
N GLN A 28 -2.91 1.55 -2.14
CA GLN A 28 -3.93 0.51 -2.23
C GLN A 28 -4.93 0.82 -3.35
N VAL A 29 -5.22 -0.19 -4.16
CA VAL A 29 -6.21 -0.16 -5.24
C VAL A 29 -7.16 -1.34 -5.09
N ASP A 30 -8.43 -1.14 -5.42
CA ASP A 30 -9.42 -2.22 -5.40
C ASP A 30 -9.27 -3.15 -6.60
N LYS A 31 -9.94 -4.31 -6.54
CA LYS A 31 -9.86 -5.34 -7.59
C LYS A 31 -10.40 -4.88 -8.94
N ASN A 32 -11.33 -3.93 -8.98
CA ASN A 32 -11.90 -3.44 -10.23
C ASN A 32 -10.89 -2.52 -10.92
N ILE A 33 -10.18 -1.67 -10.18
CA ILE A 33 -9.07 -0.88 -10.70
C ILE A 33 -7.94 -1.78 -11.21
N VAL A 34 -7.56 -2.83 -10.47
CA VAL A 34 -6.49 -3.74 -10.91
C VAL A 34 -6.77 -4.37 -12.28
N LYS A 35 -8.05 -4.64 -12.61
CA LYS A 35 -8.44 -5.19 -13.92
C LYS A 35 -8.24 -4.20 -15.07
N THR A 36 -8.24 -2.90 -14.82
CA THR A 36 -8.05 -1.87 -15.84
C THR A 36 -6.59 -1.44 -16.00
N LEU A 37 -5.74 -1.77 -15.02
CA LEU A 37 -4.32 -1.42 -15.04
C LEU A 37 -3.48 -2.40 -15.89
N PRO A 38 -2.44 -1.90 -16.58
CA PRO A 38 -1.48 -2.78 -17.22
C PRO A 38 -0.67 -3.54 -16.16
N LYS A 39 -0.23 -4.76 -16.49
CA LYS A 39 0.60 -5.58 -15.57
C LYS A 39 1.96 -4.93 -15.25
N LYS A 40 2.50 -4.18 -16.21
CA LYS A 40 3.75 -3.39 -16.14
C LYS A 40 3.62 -2.18 -17.07
N GLY A 41 4.36 -1.12 -16.81
CA GLY A 41 4.37 0.09 -17.66
C GLY A 41 4.07 1.34 -16.84
N GLN A 42 3.65 2.41 -17.50
CA GLN A 42 3.40 3.70 -16.84
C GLN A 42 1.92 4.03 -16.77
N VAL A 43 1.50 4.65 -15.68
CA VAL A 43 0.13 5.16 -15.48
C VAL A 43 0.16 6.56 -14.90
N LEU A 44 -0.86 7.35 -15.23
CA LEU A 44 -1.03 8.68 -14.68
C LEU A 44 -1.81 8.63 -13.37
N LEU A 45 -1.32 9.33 -12.35
CA LEU A 45 -2.05 9.56 -11.10
C LEU A 45 -2.83 10.86 -11.20
N LYS A 46 -4.13 10.76 -10.95
CA LYS A 46 -5.08 11.89 -10.93
C LYS A 46 -5.75 11.97 -9.56
N ARG A 47 -6.16 13.18 -9.16
CA ARG A 47 -7.06 13.32 -8.00
C ARG A 47 -8.48 13.00 -8.45
N LYS A 48 -9.33 12.48 -7.56
CA LYS A 48 -10.68 11.99 -7.91
C LYS A 48 -11.54 13.04 -8.64
N ASN A 49 -11.33 14.32 -8.34
CA ASN A 49 -12.09 15.44 -8.88
C ASN A 49 -11.20 16.42 -9.68
N ASP A 50 -10.09 15.93 -10.22
CA ASP A 50 -9.17 16.74 -11.04
C ASP A 50 -8.83 15.95 -12.31
N GLU A 51 -9.09 16.54 -13.46
CA GLU A 51 -8.78 15.92 -14.75
C GLU A 51 -7.28 15.95 -15.05
N ASN A 52 -6.55 16.87 -14.40
CA ASN A 52 -5.13 17.04 -14.59
C ASN A 52 -4.34 15.99 -13.81
N PRO A 53 -3.47 15.20 -14.47
CA PRO A 53 -2.58 14.31 -13.78
C PRO A 53 -1.52 15.10 -13.00
N PHE A 54 -1.20 14.65 -11.79
CA PHE A 54 -0.18 15.28 -10.95
C PHE A 54 1.11 14.46 -10.84
N ALA A 55 1.09 13.20 -11.29
CA ALA A 55 2.27 12.33 -11.29
C ALA A 55 2.17 11.22 -12.35
N LEU A 56 3.33 10.73 -12.77
CA LEU A 56 3.51 9.52 -13.56
C LEU A 56 4.05 8.42 -12.64
N LEU A 57 3.38 7.27 -12.61
CA LEU A 57 3.80 6.11 -11.82
C LEU A 57 4.21 4.97 -12.75
N GLU A 58 5.42 4.48 -12.60
CA GLU A 58 5.88 3.25 -13.23
C GLU A 58 5.47 2.03 -12.38
N ILE A 59 4.58 1.21 -12.94
CA ILE A 59 4.14 -0.06 -12.36
C ILE A 59 5.23 -1.11 -12.58
N LYS A 60 5.98 -1.40 -11.51
CA LYS A 60 6.92 -2.53 -11.46
C LYS A 60 6.22 -3.83 -11.08
N LYS A 61 5.30 -3.78 -10.10
CA LYS A 61 4.53 -4.92 -9.58
C LYS A 61 3.19 -4.44 -9.03
N ILE A 62 2.17 -5.29 -9.15
CA ILE A 62 0.89 -5.18 -8.44
C ILE A 62 0.77 -6.43 -7.58
N GLU A 63 0.67 -6.27 -6.27
CA GLU A 63 0.72 -7.39 -5.33
C GLU A 63 -0.46 -7.37 -4.36
N LYS A 64 -0.94 -8.57 -4.01
CA LYS A 64 -1.95 -8.74 -2.97
C LYS A 64 -1.26 -8.91 -1.61
N ILE A 65 -1.74 -8.19 -0.60
CA ILE A 65 -1.35 -8.43 0.79
C ILE A 65 -1.90 -9.80 1.21
N LYS A 66 -1.02 -10.73 1.59
CA LYS A 66 -1.39 -12.13 1.88
C LYS A 66 -2.29 -12.25 3.11
N ASP A 67 -1.89 -11.62 4.22
CA ASP A 67 -2.63 -11.65 5.49
C ASP A 67 -2.85 -10.22 5.99
N ILE A 68 -3.94 -9.62 5.51
CA ILE A 68 -4.26 -8.21 5.78
C ILE A 68 -4.56 -7.95 7.27
N LYS A 69 -5.13 -8.93 7.99
CA LYS A 69 -5.41 -8.78 9.43
C LYS A 69 -4.12 -8.80 10.23
N LYS A 70 -3.21 -9.73 9.95
CA LYS A 70 -1.89 -9.74 10.59
C LYS A 70 -1.08 -8.49 10.26
N THR A 71 -1.16 -8.00 9.03
CA THR A 71 -0.55 -6.71 8.66
C THR A 71 -1.11 -5.56 9.51
N ALA A 72 -2.43 -5.52 9.74
CA ALA A 72 -3.03 -4.49 10.60
C ALA A 72 -2.52 -4.57 12.04
N VAL A 73 -2.41 -5.77 12.63
CA VAL A 73 -1.86 -5.95 13.98
C VAL A 73 -0.40 -5.52 14.05
N LEU A 74 0.43 -5.88 13.07
CA LEU A 74 1.85 -5.47 13.04
C LEU A 74 2.02 -3.95 12.88
N TRP A 75 1.11 -3.31 12.16
CA TRP A 75 1.19 -1.87 11.90
C TRP A 75 0.60 -1.04 13.04
N PHE A 76 -0.63 -1.36 13.46
CA PHE A 76 -1.41 -0.54 14.39
C PHE A 76 -1.45 -1.11 15.81
N GLY A 77 -0.84 -2.27 16.06
CA GLY A 77 -0.95 -3.01 17.33
C GLY A 77 -2.29 -3.71 17.53
N THR A 78 -3.25 -3.55 16.61
CA THR A 78 -4.61 -4.11 16.71
C THR A 78 -5.21 -4.33 15.33
N SER A 79 -6.24 -5.19 15.26
CA SER A 79 -7.12 -5.33 14.09
C SER A 79 -8.56 -4.88 14.38
N ASP A 80 -8.78 -4.13 15.46
CA ASP A 80 -10.09 -3.59 15.80
C ASP A 80 -10.54 -2.52 14.78
N LEU A 81 -11.73 -2.71 14.20
CA LEU A 81 -12.35 -1.78 13.26
C LEU A 81 -12.76 -0.44 13.91
N LYS A 82 -12.81 -0.36 15.24
CA LYS A 82 -12.96 0.92 15.96
C LYS A 82 -11.72 1.81 15.82
N HIS A 83 -10.54 1.23 15.56
CA HIS A 83 -9.33 2.01 15.31
C HIS A 83 -9.40 2.65 13.91
N PRO A 84 -9.35 3.99 13.77
CA PRO A 84 -9.61 4.66 12.49
C PRO A 84 -8.59 4.28 11.41
N GLY A 85 -7.32 4.07 11.80
CA GLY A 85 -6.28 3.61 10.88
C GLY A 85 -6.53 2.18 10.36
N VAL A 86 -7.04 1.30 11.22
CA VAL A 86 -7.34 -0.10 10.84
C VAL A 86 -8.56 -0.12 9.93
N ASN A 87 -9.61 0.60 10.29
CA ASN A 87 -10.81 0.71 9.47
C ASN A 87 -10.48 1.22 8.06
N LYS A 88 -9.68 2.30 7.96
CA LYS A 88 -9.25 2.85 6.67
C LYS A 88 -8.39 1.88 5.87
N PHE A 89 -7.50 1.13 6.53
CA PHE A 89 -6.64 0.16 5.87
C PHE A 89 -7.41 -1.06 5.33
N LEU A 90 -8.40 -1.55 6.08
CA LEU A 90 -9.19 -2.74 5.76
C LEU A 90 -10.39 -2.48 4.83
N SER A 91 -10.87 -1.25 4.75
CA SER A 91 -12.02 -0.85 3.89
C SER A 91 -11.65 -0.59 2.44
N ARG A 92 -10.36 -0.75 2.07
CA ARG A 92 -9.81 -0.52 0.72
C ARG A 92 -9.78 -1.78 -0.12
#